data_AF-A0A2E2N6K6-F1
#
_entry.id   AF-A0A2E2N6K6-F1
#
_cell.length_a   1.000
_cell.length_b   1.000
_cell.length_c   1.000
_cell.angle_alpha   90.00
_cell.angle_beta   90.00
_cell.angle_gamma   90.00
#
_symmetry.space_group_name_H-M   'P 1'
#
loop_
_entity.id
_entity.type
_entity.pdbx_description
1 polymer ?
#
loop_
_entity_poly.entity_id
_entity_poly.type
_entity_poly.pdbx_seq_one_letter_code
_entity_poly.pdbx_strand_id
1 'polypeptide(L)'
;MSTTPDRIIESAENERLLDLLSEGSCRALSAAERVELEGLVDEAEEGIDEGFFDETAAALSVAFASEDVGVAHEPPASLRGSLRSLAGAMANAREDDRPPTATAASQTELKLTRDAGDGAERRISVGTWGGWIAAAAAVLLAVLISMPDREPAARDRMHALERTSSAALVRADWLGMSKLLAALGIDGADNHELDLGVSGCVLMDCDSDEGYMEIAGLEPNDPERFQYQLWIFDASRPTGDLPQFKVGGLDILTQRPVDGGVFDFRPDADGKAVIPINAKLGIESPALFAITKEPPGGVVVSDRDIVFAAVVSAE
;
A
#
# COMPACT_ATOMS: atom_id res chain seq x y z
N MET A 1 -19.66 1.27 -50.24
CA MET A 1 -19.03 2.58 -50.54
C MET A 1 -19.17 3.44 -49.30
N SER A 2 -18.11 4.17 -48.95
CA SER A 2 -18.03 5.19 -47.89
C SER A 2 -18.76 4.91 -46.57
N THR A 3 -18.05 4.24 -45.65
CA THR A 3 -18.18 4.44 -44.21
C THR A 3 -16.82 4.13 -43.58
N THR A 4 -16.52 4.74 -42.43
CA THR A 4 -15.38 4.38 -41.56
C THR A 4 -13.94 4.68 -42.05
N PRO A 5 -13.67 5.89 -42.60
CA PRO A 5 -12.38 6.56 -42.39
C PRO A 5 -12.49 7.60 -41.27
N ASP A 6 -13.30 8.65 -41.47
CA ASP A 6 -13.42 9.83 -40.58
C ASP A 6 -13.58 9.44 -39.11
N ARG A 7 -14.51 8.52 -38.82
CA ARG A 7 -14.82 8.01 -37.46
C ARG A 7 -13.71 7.25 -36.72
N ILE A 8 -12.59 6.95 -37.38
CA ILE A 8 -11.38 6.37 -36.76
C ILE A 8 -10.31 7.46 -36.55
N ILE A 9 -10.29 8.45 -37.43
CA ILE A 9 -9.43 9.63 -37.34
C ILE A 9 -9.90 10.49 -36.15
N GLU A 10 -11.20 10.79 -36.12
CA GLU A 10 -11.94 11.45 -35.03
C GLU A 10 -11.72 10.79 -33.66
N SER A 11 -11.63 9.46 -33.57
CA SER A 11 -11.31 8.78 -32.30
C SER A 11 -9.83 8.90 -31.91
N ALA A 12 -8.92 8.79 -32.87
CA ALA A 12 -7.48 8.85 -32.61
C ALA A 12 -7.00 10.28 -32.25
N GLU A 13 -7.63 11.30 -32.83
CA GLU A 13 -7.37 12.71 -32.51
C GLU A 13 -7.91 13.06 -31.11
N ASN A 14 -9.08 12.55 -30.73
CA ASN A 14 -9.59 12.66 -29.35
C ASN A 14 -8.73 11.89 -28.33
N GLU A 15 -8.27 10.68 -28.63
CA GLU A 15 -7.31 9.94 -27.80
C GLU A 15 -6.01 10.76 -27.61
N ARG A 16 -5.49 11.35 -28.70
CA ARG A 16 -4.26 12.16 -28.66
C ARG A 16 -4.42 13.46 -27.86
N LEU A 17 -5.58 14.10 -27.95
CA LEU A 17 -5.94 15.29 -27.16
C LEU A 17 -5.99 14.97 -25.66
N LEU A 18 -6.65 13.88 -25.28
CA LEU A 18 -6.74 13.42 -23.89
C LEU A 18 -5.36 13.03 -23.32
N ASP A 19 -4.49 12.40 -24.10
CA ASP A 19 -3.09 12.14 -23.73
C ASP A 19 -2.34 13.45 -23.43
N LEU A 20 -2.40 14.43 -24.34
CA LEU A 20 -1.66 15.70 -24.19
C LEU A 20 -2.17 16.56 -23.02
N LEU A 21 -3.48 16.58 -22.76
CA LEU A 21 -4.06 17.22 -21.57
C LEU A 21 -3.62 16.52 -20.27
N SER A 22 -3.65 15.18 -20.25
CA SER A 22 -3.22 14.38 -19.11
C SER A 22 -1.73 14.59 -18.81
N GLU A 23 -0.88 14.56 -19.84
CA GLU A 23 0.54 14.86 -19.70
C GLU A 23 0.79 16.32 -19.28
N GLY A 24 0.03 17.29 -19.80
CA GLY A 24 0.17 18.71 -19.48
C GLY A 24 -0.05 19.03 -18.00
N SER A 25 -1.06 18.42 -17.39
CA SER A 25 -1.33 18.56 -15.94
C SER A 25 -0.26 17.92 -15.04
N CYS A 26 0.46 16.90 -15.54
CA CYS A 26 1.51 16.19 -14.80
C CYS A 26 2.93 16.72 -15.07
N ARG A 27 3.22 17.25 -16.27
CA ARG A 27 4.54 17.70 -16.71
C ARG A 27 4.47 18.91 -17.64
N ALA A 28 5.52 19.71 -17.64
CA ALA A 28 5.68 20.76 -18.64
C ALA A 28 5.80 20.15 -20.05
N LEU A 29 4.79 20.38 -20.91
CA LEU A 29 4.85 20.08 -22.35
C LEU A 29 5.97 20.88 -23.04
N SER A 30 6.58 20.30 -24.05
CA SER A 30 7.55 20.95 -24.95
C SER A 30 6.88 21.93 -25.92
N ALA A 31 7.68 22.73 -26.63
CA ALA A 31 7.17 23.70 -27.60
C ALA A 31 6.50 23.07 -28.83
N ALA A 32 6.74 21.78 -29.13
CA ALA A 32 6.05 21.08 -30.20
C ALA A 32 4.69 20.54 -29.71
N GLU A 33 4.69 19.84 -28.58
CA GLU A 33 3.49 19.27 -27.95
C GLU A 33 2.43 20.34 -27.60
N ARG A 34 2.84 21.57 -27.28
CA ARG A 34 1.91 22.68 -27.06
C ARG A 34 1.21 23.16 -28.33
N VAL A 35 1.91 23.20 -29.46
CA VAL A 35 1.32 23.60 -30.75
C VAL A 35 0.45 22.47 -31.32
N GLU A 36 0.80 21.22 -31.01
CA GLU A 36 -0.03 20.04 -31.27
C GLU A 36 -1.33 20.10 -30.44
N LEU A 37 -1.24 20.41 -29.14
CA LEU A 37 -2.39 20.58 -28.25
C LEU A 37 -3.28 21.77 -28.66
N GLU A 38 -2.69 22.95 -28.93
CA GLU A 38 -3.41 24.16 -29.35
C GLU A 38 -4.23 23.91 -30.64
N GLY A 39 -3.66 23.16 -31.60
CA GLY A 39 -4.39 22.75 -32.81
C GLY A 39 -5.52 21.75 -32.54
N LEU A 40 -5.31 20.75 -31.68
CA LEU A 40 -6.33 19.73 -31.36
C LEU A 40 -7.49 20.30 -30.51
N VAL A 41 -7.24 21.31 -29.68
CA VAL A 41 -8.31 22.03 -28.95
C VAL A 41 -9.12 22.92 -29.90
N ASP A 42 -8.49 23.62 -30.84
CA ASP A 42 -9.19 24.44 -31.86
C ASP A 42 -10.05 23.60 -32.84
N GLU A 43 -9.74 22.31 -33.03
CA GLU A 43 -10.46 21.38 -33.91
C GLU A 43 -11.58 20.57 -33.21
N ALA A 44 -11.68 20.60 -31.88
CA ALA A 44 -12.68 19.84 -31.12
C ALA A 44 -14.08 20.53 -31.08
N GLU A 45 -15.11 19.92 -31.68
CA GLU A 45 -16.49 20.48 -31.64
C GLU A 45 -17.15 20.43 -30.24
N GLU A 46 -16.78 19.49 -29.37
CA GLU A 46 -17.20 19.48 -27.97
C GLU A 46 -16.18 20.21 -27.08
N GLY A 47 -16.63 21.26 -26.41
CA GLY A 47 -15.80 22.13 -25.59
C GLY A 47 -15.28 21.45 -24.31
N ILE A 48 -14.16 20.73 -24.46
CA ILE A 48 -13.33 20.25 -23.35
C ILE A 48 -12.72 21.47 -22.64
N ASP A 49 -13.06 21.66 -21.37
CA ASP A 49 -12.46 22.71 -20.55
C ASP A 49 -11.02 22.31 -20.20
N GLU A 50 -10.03 23.01 -20.77
CA GLU A 50 -8.60 22.83 -20.47
C GLU A 50 -8.33 22.82 -18.96
N GLY A 51 -9.08 23.63 -18.20
CA GLY A 51 -8.94 23.77 -16.75
C GLY A 51 -9.40 22.54 -15.96
N PHE A 52 -10.20 21.62 -16.54
CA PHE A 52 -10.72 20.45 -15.83
C PHE A 52 -9.60 19.48 -15.39
N PHE A 53 -8.60 19.28 -16.24
CA PHE A 53 -7.45 18.41 -15.92
C PHE A 53 -6.54 19.06 -14.87
N ASP A 54 -6.27 20.36 -14.99
CA ASP A 54 -5.49 21.12 -14.00
C ASP A 54 -6.20 21.22 -12.64
N GLU A 55 -7.53 21.44 -12.60
CA GLU A 55 -8.31 21.43 -11.35
C GLU A 55 -8.32 20.04 -10.71
N THR A 56 -8.46 18.98 -11.51
CA THR A 56 -8.41 17.59 -11.03
C THR A 56 -7.02 17.23 -10.47
N ALA A 57 -5.95 17.62 -11.16
CA ALA A 57 -4.57 17.41 -10.71
C ALA A 57 -4.25 18.22 -9.45
N ALA A 58 -4.75 19.46 -9.34
CA ALA A 58 -4.62 20.28 -8.14
C ALA A 58 -5.41 19.69 -6.96
N ALA A 59 -6.63 19.21 -7.17
CA ALA A 59 -7.46 18.57 -6.14
C ALA A 59 -6.82 17.29 -5.61
N LEU A 60 -6.30 16.43 -6.49
CA LEU A 60 -5.52 15.24 -6.12
C LEU A 60 -4.23 15.62 -5.37
N SER A 61 -3.51 16.64 -5.82
CA SER A 61 -2.30 17.13 -5.14
C SER A 61 -2.59 17.62 -3.72
N VAL A 62 -3.72 18.30 -3.51
CA VAL A 62 -4.18 18.72 -2.17
C VAL A 62 -4.64 17.52 -1.33
N ALA A 63 -5.30 16.53 -1.92
CA ALA A 63 -5.72 15.31 -1.24
C ALA A 63 -4.51 14.51 -0.72
N PHE A 64 -3.54 14.17 -1.59
CA PHE A 64 -2.34 13.43 -1.18
C PHE A 64 -1.47 14.23 -0.19
N ALA A 65 -1.35 15.56 -0.36
CA ALA A 65 -0.69 16.42 0.62
C ALA A 65 -1.43 16.52 1.97
N SER A 66 -2.71 16.12 2.03
CA SER A 66 -3.50 16.02 3.26
C SER A 66 -3.40 14.64 3.94
N GLU A 67 -3.05 13.58 3.21
CA GLU A 67 -2.79 12.25 3.78
C GLU A 67 -1.42 12.19 4.50
N ASP A 68 -0.43 12.92 4.00
CA ASP A 68 0.90 13.04 4.63
C ASP A 68 0.89 13.80 5.98
N VAL A 69 -0.28 14.37 6.37
CA VAL A 69 -0.52 15.01 7.67
C VAL A 69 -0.41 14.02 8.85
N GLY A 70 -0.35 12.71 8.58
CA GLY A 70 0.00 11.69 9.56
C GLY A 70 1.37 11.90 10.22
N VAL A 71 2.32 12.57 9.55
CA VAL A 71 3.63 12.93 10.14
C VAL A 71 3.71 14.43 10.38
N ALA A 72 3.52 14.85 11.62
CA ALA A 72 3.63 16.23 12.06
C ALA A 72 5.09 16.74 12.08
N HIS A 73 5.70 16.89 10.90
CA HIS A 73 7.00 17.53 10.71
C HIS A 73 6.91 19.01 11.12
N GLU A 74 7.41 19.33 12.32
CA GLU A 74 7.36 20.68 12.87
C GLU A 74 8.10 21.65 11.93
N PRO A 75 7.43 22.63 11.30
CA PRO A 75 7.95 23.31 10.11
C PRO A 75 9.28 24.03 10.41
N PRO A 76 10.26 24.03 9.48
CA PRO A 76 11.61 24.52 9.73
C PRO A 76 11.63 25.90 10.40
N ALA A 77 12.52 26.10 11.38
CA ALA A 77 12.50 27.29 12.24
C ALA A 77 12.58 28.63 11.45
N SER A 78 13.24 28.62 10.28
CA SER A 78 13.24 29.72 9.31
C SER A 78 11.85 30.01 8.75
N LEU A 79 11.18 29.01 8.19
CA LEU A 79 9.84 29.11 7.61
C LEU A 79 8.79 29.47 8.68
N ARG A 80 8.92 28.89 9.88
CA ARG A 80 8.11 29.21 11.07
C ARG A 80 8.31 30.65 11.55
N GLY A 81 9.53 31.17 11.43
CA GLY A 81 9.87 32.58 11.67
C GLY A 81 9.23 33.52 10.66
N SER A 82 9.35 33.20 9.37
CA SER A 82 8.74 33.97 8.27
C SER A 82 7.22 33.99 8.35
N LEU A 83 6.56 32.87 8.65
CA LEU A 83 5.11 32.84 8.83
C LEU A 83 4.65 33.70 10.03
N ARG A 84 5.42 33.71 11.13
CA ARG A 84 5.13 34.59 12.28
C ARG A 84 5.35 36.07 11.98
N SER A 85 6.39 36.44 11.23
CA SER A 85 6.61 37.84 10.86
C SER A 85 5.57 38.34 9.85
N LEU A 86 5.16 37.50 8.89
CA LEU A 86 4.13 37.83 7.90
C LEU A 86 2.73 37.93 8.55
N ALA A 87 2.39 37.01 9.46
CA ALA A 87 1.16 37.11 10.26
C ALA A 87 1.16 38.34 11.19
N GLY A 88 2.31 38.67 11.81
CA GLY A 88 2.46 39.90 12.60
C GLY A 88 2.32 41.17 11.75
N ALA A 89 2.89 41.18 10.54
CA ALA A 89 2.73 42.28 9.59
C ALA A 89 1.25 42.45 9.15
N MET A 90 0.55 41.34 8.88
CA MET A 90 -0.89 41.37 8.56
C MET A 90 -1.78 41.79 9.73
N ALA A 91 -1.42 41.45 10.98
CA ALA A 91 -2.11 41.91 12.16
C ALA A 91 -1.95 43.44 12.34
N ASN A 92 -0.70 43.93 12.32
CA ASN A 92 -0.39 45.35 12.46
C ASN A 92 -1.02 46.19 11.33
N ALA A 93 -0.96 45.71 10.08
CA ALA A 93 -1.57 46.36 8.92
C ALA A 93 -3.11 46.38 8.96
N ARG A 94 -3.74 45.69 9.92
CA ARG A 94 -5.18 45.71 10.19
C ARG A 94 -5.55 46.56 11.42
N GLU A 95 -4.56 47.09 12.13
CA GLU A 95 -4.71 47.88 13.37
C GLU A 95 -4.34 49.37 13.18
N ASP A 96 -3.70 49.72 12.05
CA ASP A 96 -3.28 51.08 11.65
C ASP A 96 -4.44 52.08 11.34
N ASP A 97 -5.70 51.67 11.49
CA ASP A 97 -6.90 52.50 11.26
C ASP A 97 -7.59 52.95 12.57
N ARG A 98 -6.81 53.20 13.63
CA ARG A 98 -7.28 53.85 14.88
C ARG A 98 -6.23 54.74 15.55
N PRO A 99 -6.59 55.96 16.01
CA PRO A 99 -5.65 56.88 16.62
C PRO A 99 -5.26 56.48 18.06
N PRO A 100 -4.07 56.87 18.53
CA PRO A 100 -3.49 56.36 19.78
C PRO A 100 -4.01 57.08 21.04
N THR A 101 -3.82 56.45 22.20
CA THR A 101 -3.83 57.08 23.53
C THR A 101 -2.74 56.42 24.39
N ALA A 102 -2.07 57.19 25.26
CA ALA A 102 -0.78 56.82 25.85
C ALA A 102 -0.80 56.73 27.40
N THR A 103 0.40 56.56 27.99
CA THR A 103 0.76 56.74 29.43
C THR A 103 0.68 55.47 30.32
N ALA A 104 1.49 55.28 31.38
CA ALA A 104 2.97 55.27 31.55
C ALA A 104 3.34 54.92 33.02
N ALA A 105 4.58 54.44 33.25
CA ALA A 105 5.31 54.42 34.55
C ALA A 105 4.72 53.51 35.68
N SER A 106 5.40 53.18 36.80
CA SER A 106 6.78 53.47 37.26
C SER A 106 7.33 52.42 38.27
N GLN A 107 8.52 52.67 38.83
CA GLN A 107 9.30 51.87 39.81
C GLN A 107 8.82 52.13 41.28
N THR A 108 9.43 51.71 42.41
CA THR A 108 10.77 51.16 42.84
C THR A 108 10.59 50.49 44.25
N GLU A 109 11.51 49.78 44.93
CA GLU A 109 12.90 49.35 44.67
C GLU A 109 13.10 47.82 44.95
N LEU A 110 13.65 47.24 46.05
CA LEU A 110 14.30 47.71 47.31
C LEU A 110 15.38 46.69 47.75
N LYS A 111 16.59 47.16 48.13
CA LYS A 111 17.84 46.36 48.20
C LYS A 111 18.50 46.26 49.59
N LEU A 112 19.02 45.09 49.97
CA LEU A 112 19.92 44.91 51.14
C LEU A 112 20.93 43.76 50.93
N THR A 113 22.03 43.73 51.69
CA THR A 113 23.19 42.84 51.48
C THR A 113 23.64 42.08 52.73
N ARG A 114 24.11 40.84 52.55
CA ARG A 114 25.23 40.24 53.32
C ARG A 114 25.89 39.11 52.52
N ASP A 115 27.01 38.60 53.02
CA ASP A 115 28.05 37.88 52.28
C ASP A 115 28.34 36.48 52.87
N ALA A 116 28.98 35.63 52.06
CA ALA A 116 29.66 34.36 52.35
C ALA A 116 28.86 33.21 53.00
N GLY A 117 28.67 32.12 52.24
CA GLY A 117 28.27 30.79 52.72
C GLY A 117 28.44 29.74 51.61
N ASP A 118 28.97 28.55 51.95
CA ASP A 118 29.25 27.48 50.98
C ASP A 118 27.99 26.95 50.29
N GLY A 119 28.07 26.76 48.97
CA GLY A 119 26.90 26.43 48.15
C GLY A 119 27.21 26.15 46.67
N ALA A 120 28.28 25.40 46.39
CA ALA A 120 28.63 25.02 45.01
C ALA A 120 27.61 24.03 44.43
N GLU A 121 26.49 24.54 43.88
CA GLU A 121 25.44 23.72 43.29
C GLU A 121 25.96 22.84 42.14
N ARG A 122 26.08 21.56 42.45
CA ARG A 122 26.62 20.51 41.58
C ARG A 122 25.64 20.21 40.43
N ARG A 123 25.63 21.07 39.40
CA ARG A 123 24.88 20.86 38.16
C ARG A 123 25.13 19.45 37.61
N ILE A 124 24.14 18.57 37.76
CA ILE A 124 24.22 17.19 37.27
C ILE A 124 24.18 17.24 35.74
N SER A 125 25.23 16.74 35.10
CA SER A 125 25.29 16.63 33.63
C SER A 125 24.35 15.52 33.15
N VAL A 126 23.12 15.88 32.78
CA VAL A 126 22.16 14.98 32.12
C VAL A 126 22.62 14.63 30.68
N GLY A 127 23.54 15.41 30.10
CA GLY A 127 23.97 15.33 28.70
C GLY A 127 24.81 14.10 28.29
N THR A 128 25.05 13.14 29.19
CA THR A 128 25.96 11.99 28.90
C THR A 128 25.25 10.63 28.91
N TRP A 129 23.94 10.58 29.22
CA TRP A 129 23.15 9.33 29.19
C TRP A 129 22.04 9.32 28.13
N GLY A 130 21.57 10.47 27.65
CA GLY A 130 20.54 10.55 26.60
C GLY A 130 20.92 9.79 25.32
N GLY A 131 22.18 9.83 24.89
CA GLY A 131 22.65 9.07 23.72
C GLY A 131 22.63 7.55 23.91
N TRP A 132 22.89 7.06 25.13
CA TRP A 132 22.80 5.63 25.45
C TRP A 132 21.34 5.16 25.54
N ILE A 133 20.43 6.01 26.06
CA ILE A 133 19.00 5.73 26.07
C ILE A 133 18.44 5.72 24.64
N ALA A 134 18.84 6.66 23.79
CA ALA A 134 18.45 6.69 22.37
C ALA A 134 18.98 5.46 21.61
N ALA A 135 20.23 5.05 21.84
CA ALA A 135 20.80 3.83 21.26
C ALA A 135 20.08 2.56 21.76
N ALA A 136 19.78 2.47 23.05
CA ALA A 136 19.03 1.35 23.62
C ALA A 136 17.58 1.29 23.09
N ALA A 137 16.92 2.44 22.90
CA ALA A 137 15.60 2.53 22.30
C ALA A 137 15.62 2.15 20.81
N ALA A 138 16.63 2.58 20.04
CA ALA A 138 16.81 2.20 18.64
C ALA A 138 17.12 0.70 18.49
N VAL A 139 17.92 0.12 19.38
CA VAL A 139 18.16 -1.33 19.41
C VAL A 139 16.91 -2.10 19.84
N LEU A 140 16.11 -1.60 20.80
CA LEU A 140 14.81 -2.20 21.12
C LEU A 140 13.84 -2.13 19.96
N LEU A 141 13.77 -1.00 19.24
CA LEU A 141 12.91 -0.85 18.07
C LEU A 141 13.35 -1.78 16.95
N ALA A 142 14.66 -1.84 16.65
CA ALA A 142 15.22 -2.78 15.68
C ALA A 142 14.97 -4.24 16.07
N VAL A 143 15.13 -4.61 17.34
CA VAL A 143 14.81 -5.96 17.84
C VAL A 143 13.32 -6.27 17.74
N LEU A 144 12.42 -5.30 17.96
CA LEU A 144 10.98 -5.50 17.81
C LEU A 144 10.56 -5.61 16.32
N ILE A 145 11.22 -4.87 15.42
CA ILE A 145 11.00 -4.93 13.96
C ILE A 145 11.65 -6.19 13.35
N SER A 146 12.75 -6.68 13.92
CA SER A 146 13.45 -7.90 13.47
C SER A 146 13.08 -9.16 14.27
N MET A 147 12.07 -9.11 15.14
CA MET A 147 11.44 -10.33 15.64
C MET A 147 10.57 -10.90 14.50
N PRO A 148 10.81 -12.15 14.05
CA PRO A 148 9.86 -12.79 13.14
C PRO A 148 8.50 -12.92 13.84
N ASP A 149 7.43 -12.87 13.04
CA ASP A 149 6.07 -13.00 13.56
C ASP A 149 5.90 -14.27 14.38
N ARG A 150 5.14 -14.15 15.48
CA ARG A 150 4.99 -15.23 16.43
C ARG A 150 3.96 -16.24 15.93
N GLU A 151 4.40 -17.15 15.06
CA GLU A 151 3.64 -18.31 14.56
C GLU A 151 2.67 -18.97 15.56
N PRO A 152 3.01 -19.23 16.85
CA PRO A 152 2.03 -19.77 17.80
C PRO A 152 0.77 -18.91 17.94
N ALA A 153 0.88 -17.58 17.85
CA ALA A 153 -0.27 -16.68 17.87
C ALA A 153 -1.08 -16.73 16.57
N ALA A 154 -0.46 -16.99 15.41
CA ALA A 154 -1.17 -17.21 14.15
C ALA A 154 -1.93 -18.55 14.17
N ARG A 155 -1.31 -19.63 14.67
CA ARG A 155 -1.96 -20.93 14.85
C ARG A 155 -3.12 -20.89 15.86
N ASP A 156 -2.94 -20.22 16.99
CA ASP A 156 -4.01 -20.02 17.98
C ASP A 156 -5.22 -19.23 17.41
N ARG A 157 -4.97 -18.24 16.55
CA ARG A 157 -6.02 -17.47 15.85
C ARG A 157 -6.68 -18.26 14.73
N MET A 158 -5.92 -18.97 13.91
CA MET A 158 -6.46 -19.86 12.88
C MET A 158 -7.44 -20.88 13.49
N HIS A 159 -7.06 -21.52 14.60
CA HIS A 159 -7.97 -22.41 15.33
C HIS A 159 -9.11 -21.68 16.05
N ALA A 160 -9.06 -20.36 16.26
CA ALA A 160 -10.20 -19.58 16.72
C ALA A 160 -11.18 -19.30 15.57
N LEU A 161 -10.67 -18.89 14.40
CA LEU A 161 -11.43 -18.66 13.18
C LEU A 161 -12.12 -19.94 12.70
N GLU A 162 -11.41 -21.08 12.71
CA GLU A 162 -11.94 -22.43 12.41
C GLU A 162 -13.10 -22.86 13.35
N ARG A 163 -13.22 -22.25 14.54
CA ARG A 163 -14.33 -22.45 15.48
C ARG A 163 -15.45 -21.41 15.33
N THR A 164 -15.25 -20.36 14.54
CA THR A 164 -16.30 -19.40 14.19
C THR A 164 -17.19 -20.01 13.12
N SER A 165 -18.42 -20.39 13.49
CA SER A 165 -19.43 -20.81 12.52
C SER A 165 -20.03 -19.61 11.76
N SER A 166 -19.20 -18.93 10.98
CA SER A 166 -19.59 -17.92 9.99
C SER A 166 -20.08 -18.61 8.71
N ALA A 167 -21.04 -18.00 8.02
CA ALA A 167 -21.44 -18.44 6.68
C ALA A 167 -20.51 -17.89 5.58
N ALA A 168 -19.67 -16.91 5.93
CA ALA A 168 -18.63 -16.32 5.08
C ALA A 168 -17.25 -16.98 5.29
N LEU A 169 -17.13 -17.96 6.20
CA LEU A 169 -15.90 -18.72 6.41
C LEU A 169 -15.73 -19.78 5.31
N VAL A 170 -14.85 -19.49 4.36
CA VAL A 170 -14.41 -20.39 3.30
C VAL A 170 -13.22 -21.23 3.76
N ARG A 171 -13.23 -22.52 3.40
CA ARG A 171 -12.09 -23.43 3.52
C ARG A 171 -11.79 -24.09 2.18
N ALA A 172 -10.51 -24.21 1.83
CA ALA A 172 -10.06 -25.05 0.72
C ALA A 172 -8.71 -25.72 1.04
N ASP A 173 -8.53 -26.96 0.60
CA ASP A 173 -7.30 -27.74 0.83
C ASP A 173 -6.28 -27.52 -0.29
N TRP A 174 -4.98 -27.49 0.04
CA TRP A 174 -3.91 -27.24 -0.93
C TRP A 174 -3.66 -28.44 -1.85
N LEU A 175 -3.58 -28.16 -3.16
CA LEU A 175 -3.32 -29.14 -4.21
C LEU A 175 -2.17 -28.68 -5.12
N GLY A 176 -1.17 -29.55 -5.27
CA GLY A 176 -0.19 -29.45 -6.34
C GLY A 176 -0.84 -29.46 -7.72
N MET A 177 -0.28 -28.70 -8.66
CA MET A 177 -0.91 -28.45 -9.96
C MET A 177 -1.23 -29.73 -10.75
N SER A 178 -0.42 -30.78 -10.64
CA SER A 178 -0.71 -32.09 -11.25
C SER A 178 -2.02 -32.71 -10.75
N LYS A 179 -2.28 -32.65 -9.44
CA LYS A 179 -3.52 -33.17 -8.81
C LYS A 179 -4.72 -32.32 -9.19
N LEU A 180 -4.55 -30.99 -9.16
CA LEU A 180 -5.61 -30.02 -9.43
C LEU A 180 -6.10 -30.12 -10.88
N LEU A 181 -5.17 -30.20 -11.83
CA LEU A 181 -5.49 -30.35 -13.25
C LEU A 181 -6.05 -31.74 -13.58
N ALA A 182 -5.50 -32.81 -12.97
CA ALA A 182 -6.08 -34.16 -13.10
C ALA A 182 -7.52 -34.26 -12.55
N ALA A 183 -7.84 -33.56 -11.46
CA ALA A 183 -9.20 -33.49 -10.91
C ALA A 183 -10.21 -32.81 -11.85
N LEU A 184 -9.73 -31.95 -12.76
CA LEU A 184 -10.50 -31.28 -13.80
C LEU A 184 -10.50 -32.06 -15.14
N GLY A 185 -9.85 -33.23 -15.20
CA GLY A 185 -9.72 -34.03 -16.42
C GLY A 185 -8.69 -33.50 -17.42
N ILE A 186 -7.68 -32.77 -16.95
CA ILE A 186 -6.62 -32.15 -17.74
C ILE A 186 -5.31 -32.90 -17.50
N ASP A 187 -4.92 -33.75 -18.46
CA ASP A 187 -3.67 -34.52 -18.39
C ASP A 187 -2.43 -33.66 -18.73
N GLY A 188 -1.27 -34.04 -18.19
CA GLY A 188 0.04 -33.62 -18.71
C GLY A 188 0.74 -32.47 -18.00
N ALA A 189 0.34 -32.11 -16.78
CA ALA A 189 1.07 -31.16 -15.94
C ALA A 189 1.83 -31.88 -14.81
N ASP A 190 3.14 -31.65 -14.73
CA ASP A 190 3.95 -31.97 -13.54
C ASP A 190 3.76 -30.91 -12.45
N ASN A 191 4.18 -31.22 -11.22
CA ASN A 191 4.28 -30.25 -10.13
C ASN A 191 5.50 -29.32 -10.31
N HIS A 192 5.42 -28.08 -9.81
CA HIS A 192 6.56 -27.18 -9.73
C HIS A 192 7.66 -27.74 -8.80
N GLU A 193 8.93 -27.45 -9.09
CA GLU A 193 10.13 -27.91 -8.34
C GLU A 193 10.19 -27.57 -6.83
N LEU A 194 9.21 -26.82 -6.31
CA LEU A 194 9.11 -26.39 -4.90
C LEU A 194 7.95 -27.08 -4.16
N ASP A 195 7.05 -27.75 -4.89
CA ASP A 195 6.00 -28.61 -4.31
C ASP A 195 6.60 -29.98 -4.01
N LEU A 196 6.90 -30.22 -2.73
CA LEU A 196 7.46 -31.47 -2.20
C LEU A 196 6.38 -32.46 -1.77
N GLY A 197 5.15 -32.32 -2.29
CA GLY A 197 3.96 -33.02 -1.81
C GLY A 197 3.10 -32.12 -0.92
N VAL A 198 2.79 -30.91 -1.39
CA VAL A 198 2.09 -29.86 -0.65
C VAL A 198 0.74 -30.35 -0.10
N SER A 199 0.43 -29.87 1.11
CA SER A 199 -0.79 -30.17 1.85
C SER A 199 -1.06 -29.11 2.93
N GLY A 200 -2.20 -29.23 3.61
CA GLY A 200 -2.75 -28.20 4.50
C GLY A 200 -3.96 -27.54 3.85
N CYS A 201 -4.34 -26.36 4.33
CA CYS A 201 -5.53 -25.65 3.87
C CYS A 201 -5.42 -24.14 4.04
N VAL A 202 -6.24 -23.41 3.28
CA VAL A 202 -6.58 -22.01 3.52
C VAL A 202 -7.93 -21.91 4.23
N LEU A 203 -8.03 -20.97 5.16
CA LEU A 203 -9.23 -20.52 5.85
C LEU A 203 -9.35 -19.00 5.66
N MET A 204 -10.51 -18.50 5.25
CA MET A 204 -10.77 -17.08 5.00
C MET A 204 -12.21 -16.74 5.39
N ASP A 205 -12.42 -15.76 6.27
CA ASP A 205 -13.76 -15.27 6.63
C ASP A 205 -14.04 -13.95 5.92
N CYS A 206 -14.88 -14.01 4.88
CA CYS A 206 -15.15 -12.88 3.99
C CYS A 206 -15.92 -11.72 4.67
N ASP A 207 -16.60 -11.98 5.79
CA ASP A 207 -17.28 -10.94 6.59
C ASP A 207 -16.30 -10.07 7.40
N SER A 208 -15.05 -10.53 7.60
CA SER A 208 -14.04 -9.87 8.44
C SER A 208 -12.71 -9.56 7.74
N ASP A 209 -12.56 -9.99 6.48
CA ASP A 209 -11.29 -10.02 5.71
C ASP A 209 -10.13 -10.72 6.47
N GLU A 210 -10.40 -11.55 7.49
CA GLU A 210 -9.39 -12.30 8.24
C GLU A 210 -9.20 -13.72 7.66
N GLY A 211 -7.95 -14.11 7.42
CA GLY A 211 -7.63 -15.43 6.89
C GLY A 211 -6.24 -15.95 7.26
N TYR A 212 -6.06 -17.26 7.13
CA TYR A 212 -4.85 -17.99 7.49
C TYR A 212 -4.61 -19.16 6.53
N MET A 213 -3.35 -19.49 6.31
CA MET A 213 -2.90 -20.63 5.52
C MET A 213 -2.08 -21.56 6.40
N GLU A 214 -2.53 -22.80 6.61
CA GLU A 214 -1.65 -23.88 7.05
C GLU A 214 -1.03 -24.53 5.81
N ILE A 215 0.30 -24.54 5.71
CA ILE A 215 1.04 -25.13 4.59
C ILE A 215 2.06 -26.13 5.14
N ALA A 216 2.17 -27.28 4.49
CA ALA A 216 3.18 -28.31 4.69
C ALA A 216 3.64 -28.86 3.34
N GLY A 217 4.89 -29.33 3.24
CA GLY A 217 5.40 -29.94 1.99
C GLY A 217 5.77 -28.92 0.90
N LEU A 218 6.18 -27.71 1.28
CA LEU A 218 6.74 -26.67 0.42
C LEU A 218 8.25 -26.54 0.67
N GLU A 219 9.05 -26.26 -0.35
CA GLU A 219 10.50 -26.01 -0.18
C GLU A 219 10.73 -24.66 0.55
N PRO A 220 11.53 -24.60 1.63
CA PRO A 220 11.84 -23.35 2.32
C PRO A 220 12.59 -22.36 1.41
N ASN A 221 12.15 -21.10 1.36
CA ASN A 221 12.75 -20.09 0.50
C ASN A 221 13.91 -19.33 1.19
N ASP A 222 14.76 -18.74 0.36
CA ASP A 222 15.75 -17.74 0.75
C ASP A 222 15.21 -16.36 0.33
N PRO A 223 14.80 -15.49 1.28
CA PRO A 223 14.16 -14.21 0.97
C PRO A 223 15.07 -13.22 0.22
N GLU A 224 16.40 -13.40 0.23
CA GLU A 224 17.30 -12.59 -0.59
C GLU A 224 17.29 -13.03 -2.07
N ARG A 225 16.61 -14.14 -2.39
CA ARG A 225 16.58 -14.76 -3.73
C ARG A 225 15.17 -14.84 -4.32
N PHE A 226 14.18 -15.26 -3.54
CA PHE A 226 12.77 -15.31 -3.94
C PHE A 226 11.86 -15.42 -2.70
N GLN A 227 10.60 -15.05 -2.87
CA GLN A 227 9.55 -15.20 -1.84
C GLN A 227 8.30 -15.83 -2.45
N TYR A 228 7.39 -16.29 -1.60
CA TYR A 228 6.09 -16.79 -2.04
C TYR A 228 5.05 -15.67 -1.95
N GLN A 229 4.16 -15.58 -2.93
CA GLN A 229 3.05 -14.62 -2.90
C GLN A 229 1.71 -15.34 -3.07
N LEU A 230 0.72 -14.93 -2.26
CA LEU A 230 -0.65 -15.40 -2.35
C LEU A 230 -1.45 -14.54 -3.33
N TRP A 231 -2.11 -15.21 -4.28
CA TRP A 231 -3.07 -14.62 -5.19
C TRP A 231 -4.45 -15.20 -4.94
N ILE A 232 -5.43 -14.32 -4.75
CA ILE A 232 -6.80 -14.67 -4.41
C ILE A 232 -7.70 -14.27 -5.59
N PHE A 233 -8.29 -15.26 -6.24
CA PHE A 233 -9.24 -15.07 -7.33
C PHE A 233 -10.66 -15.12 -6.77
N ASP A 234 -11.47 -14.12 -7.11
CA ASP A 234 -12.75 -13.81 -6.49
C ASP A 234 -13.84 -13.81 -7.56
N ALA A 235 -14.86 -14.66 -7.39
CA ALA A 235 -15.92 -14.88 -8.36
C ALA A 235 -16.86 -13.67 -8.53
N SER A 236 -16.84 -12.67 -7.63
CA SER A 236 -17.58 -11.42 -7.86
C SER A 236 -16.92 -10.51 -8.89
N ARG A 237 -15.61 -10.69 -9.15
CA ARG A 237 -14.79 -9.81 -9.98
C ARG A 237 -14.78 -10.22 -11.46
N PRO A 238 -14.56 -9.29 -12.40
CA PRO A 238 -14.49 -9.60 -13.83
C PRO A 238 -13.48 -10.71 -14.18
N THR A 239 -13.78 -11.44 -15.26
CA THR A 239 -12.96 -12.54 -15.78
C THR A 239 -12.85 -12.37 -17.30
N GLY A 240 -11.67 -12.65 -17.87
CA GLY A 240 -11.38 -12.52 -19.30
C GLY A 240 -10.33 -11.46 -19.65
N ASP A 241 -9.99 -10.57 -18.72
CA ASP A 241 -9.00 -9.48 -18.88
C ASP A 241 -7.63 -9.93 -19.40
N LEU A 242 -7.18 -11.12 -19.00
CA LEU A 242 -5.85 -11.67 -19.25
C LEU A 242 -5.97 -13.04 -19.95
N PRO A 243 -6.43 -13.08 -21.22
CA PRO A 243 -6.76 -14.32 -21.93
C PRO A 243 -5.55 -15.23 -22.20
N GLN A 244 -4.33 -14.71 -22.10
CA GLN A 244 -3.09 -15.50 -22.21
C GLN A 244 -2.92 -16.55 -21.11
N PHE A 245 -3.60 -16.40 -19.97
CA PHE A 245 -3.59 -17.35 -18.85
C PHE A 245 -4.78 -18.31 -18.85
N LYS A 246 -5.50 -18.44 -19.98
CA LYS A 246 -6.67 -19.33 -20.10
C LYS A 246 -6.24 -20.80 -20.11
N VAL A 247 -6.34 -21.46 -18.96
CA VAL A 247 -6.30 -22.92 -18.86
C VAL A 247 -7.72 -23.47 -19.02
N GLY A 248 -7.92 -24.48 -19.86
CA GLY A 248 -9.24 -25.06 -20.11
C GLY A 248 -9.87 -25.58 -18.82
N GLY A 249 -11.08 -25.13 -18.48
CA GLY A 249 -11.76 -25.48 -17.22
C GLY A 249 -11.39 -24.57 -16.02
N LEU A 250 -10.39 -23.71 -16.15
CA LEU A 250 -9.99 -22.71 -15.16
C LEU A 250 -10.00 -21.30 -15.77
N ASP A 251 -11.13 -20.93 -16.38
CA ASP A 251 -11.29 -19.61 -17.01
C ASP A 251 -11.08 -18.45 -16.02
N ILE A 252 -11.30 -18.68 -14.72
CA ILE A 252 -11.00 -17.73 -13.64
C ILE A 252 -9.51 -17.30 -13.61
N LEU A 253 -8.57 -18.11 -14.10
CA LEU A 253 -7.16 -17.72 -14.22
C LEU A 253 -6.93 -16.55 -15.19
N THR A 254 -7.94 -16.15 -15.99
CA THR A 254 -7.89 -14.95 -16.85
C THR A 254 -8.31 -13.64 -16.14
N GLN A 255 -8.67 -13.69 -14.87
CA GLN A 255 -8.95 -12.52 -14.02
C GLN A 255 -7.66 -11.81 -13.55
N ARG A 256 -7.79 -10.57 -13.05
CA ARG A 256 -6.77 -9.91 -12.20
C ARG A 256 -7.02 -10.28 -10.73
N PRO A 257 -6.21 -11.18 -10.11
CA PRO A 257 -6.42 -11.58 -8.72
C PRO A 257 -6.10 -10.45 -7.72
N VAL A 258 -6.57 -10.62 -6.49
CA VAL A 258 -6.18 -9.82 -5.34
C VAL A 258 -4.83 -10.31 -4.80
N ASP A 259 -3.94 -9.36 -4.48
CA ASP A 259 -2.73 -9.62 -3.70
C ASP A 259 -3.12 -9.95 -2.25
N GLY A 260 -2.91 -11.20 -1.85
CA GLY A 260 -3.12 -11.71 -0.49
C GLY A 260 -1.88 -11.61 0.40
N GLY A 261 -0.78 -11.05 -0.09
CA GLY A 261 0.46 -10.83 0.64
C GLY A 261 1.61 -11.77 0.25
N VAL A 262 2.83 -11.30 0.57
CA VAL A 262 4.11 -12.00 0.36
C VAL A 262 4.56 -12.62 1.69
N PHE A 263 5.11 -13.85 1.64
CA PHE A 263 5.57 -14.58 2.82
C PHE A 263 6.81 -15.44 2.54
N ASP A 264 7.48 -15.84 3.62
CA ASP A 264 8.51 -16.87 3.61
C ASP A 264 7.95 -18.18 4.17
N PHE A 265 8.27 -19.31 3.54
CA PHE A 265 7.97 -20.62 4.11
C PHE A 265 9.10 -21.06 5.04
N ARG A 266 8.83 -21.02 6.34
CA ARG A 266 9.77 -21.41 7.41
C ARG A 266 9.09 -22.47 8.29
N PRO A 267 9.20 -23.76 7.95
CA PRO A 267 8.44 -24.79 8.65
C PRO A 267 8.90 -25.01 10.09
N ASP A 268 7.94 -25.33 10.96
CA ASP A 268 8.15 -25.72 12.34
C ASP A 268 8.68 -27.17 12.49
N ALA A 269 8.74 -27.65 13.74
CA ALA A 269 9.23 -28.99 14.05
C ALA A 269 8.38 -30.15 13.49
N ASP A 270 7.12 -29.88 13.11
CA ASP A 270 6.21 -30.84 12.49
C ASP A 270 6.18 -30.69 10.94
N GLY A 271 6.99 -29.79 10.38
CA GLY A 271 7.08 -29.53 8.94
C GLY A 271 6.02 -28.56 8.41
N LYS A 272 5.39 -27.79 9.29
CA LYS A 272 4.25 -26.90 8.98
C LYS A 272 4.57 -25.42 9.22
N ALA A 273 3.99 -24.52 8.44
CA ALA A 273 3.89 -23.10 8.78
C ALA A 273 2.42 -22.67 8.84
N VAL A 274 2.09 -21.68 9.66
CA VAL A 274 0.78 -21.00 9.67
C VAL A 274 0.98 -19.52 9.37
N ILE A 275 0.60 -19.11 8.16
CA ILE A 275 0.81 -17.76 7.63
C ILE A 275 -0.52 -16.99 7.62
N PRO A 276 -0.60 -15.78 8.19
CA PRO A 276 -1.78 -14.92 8.05
C PRO A 276 -1.90 -14.36 6.62
N ILE A 277 -3.12 -14.22 6.14
CA ILE A 277 -3.44 -13.53 4.88
C ILE A 277 -3.42 -12.03 5.12
N ASN A 278 -2.86 -11.27 4.17
CA ASN A 278 -2.73 -9.81 4.23
C ASN A 278 -3.28 -9.19 2.93
N ALA A 279 -4.57 -9.43 2.68
CA ALA A 279 -5.29 -8.88 1.54
C ALA A 279 -5.52 -7.38 1.71
N LYS A 280 -5.16 -6.58 0.70
CA LYS A 280 -5.32 -5.11 0.73
C LYS A 280 -6.64 -4.63 0.11
N LEU A 281 -7.42 -5.54 -0.46
CA LEU A 281 -8.72 -5.31 -1.09
C LEU A 281 -9.69 -6.36 -0.55
N GLY A 282 -10.90 -5.97 -0.19
CA GLY A 282 -11.90 -6.89 0.38
C GLY A 282 -12.28 -8.02 -0.57
N ILE A 283 -12.57 -9.20 -0.03
CA ILE A 283 -12.78 -10.45 -0.78
C ILE A 283 -14.21 -10.95 -0.57
N GLU A 284 -15.03 -10.96 -1.62
CA GLU A 284 -16.47 -11.19 -1.52
C GLU A 284 -16.88 -12.66 -1.78
N SER A 285 -16.18 -13.35 -2.68
CA SER A 285 -16.50 -14.72 -3.10
C SER A 285 -15.26 -15.45 -3.62
N PRO A 286 -14.27 -15.75 -2.75
CA PRO A 286 -13.02 -16.37 -3.16
C PRO A 286 -13.31 -17.76 -3.75
N ALA A 287 -12.76 -18.02 -4.93
CA ALA A 287 -13.02 -19.22 -5.72
C ALA A 287 -11.75 -20.04 -6.01
N LEU A 288 -10.58 -19.38 -6.05
CA LEU A 288 -9.28 -20.03 -6.19
C LEU A 288 -8.22 -19.23 -5.41
N PHE A 289 -7.44 -19.90 -4.59
CA PHE A 289 -6.23 -19.37 -3.97
C PHE A 289 -5.02 -20.00 -4.65
N ALA A 290 -4.05 -19.21 -5.11
CA ALA A 290 -2.84 -19.71 -5.78
C ALA A 290 -1.58 -19.12 -5.15
N ILE A 291 -0.55 -19.96 -4.96
CA ILE A 291 0.77 -19.53 -4.49
C ILE A 291 1.73 -19.50 -5.67
N THR A 292 2.35 -18.35 -5.91
CA THR A 292 3.40 -18.19 -6.92
C THR A 292 4.78 -17.97 -6.29
N LYS A 293 5.82 -18.23 -7.09
CA LYS A 293 7.23 -17.97 -6.78
C LYS A 293 7.61 -16.63 -7.39
N GLU A 294 7.92 -15.64 -6.55
CA GLU A 294 8.14 -14.25 -7.00
C GLU A 294 9.51 -13.72 -6.54
N PRO A 295 10.04 -12.66 -7.18
CA PRO A 295 11.23 -11.94 -6.70
C PRO A 295 11.08 -11.43 -5.25
N PRO A 296 12.19 -11.11 -4.55
CA PRO A 296 12.14 -10.49 -3.22
C PRO A 296 11.27 -9.23 -3.18
N GLY A 297 10.33 -9.17 -2.23
CA GLY A 297 9.30 -8.12 -2.15
C GLY A 297 8.01 -8.41 -2.93
N GLY A 298 7.96 -9.49 -3.72
CA GLY A 298 6.81 -9.86 -4.55
C GLY A 298 6.60 -8.96 -5.77
N VAL A 299 5.43 -9.07 -6.39
CA VAL A 299 5.03 -8.30 -7.58
C VAL A 299 3.60 -7.76 -7.45
N VAL A 300 3.29 -6.74 -8.26
CA VAL A 300 1.93 -6.18 -8.40
C VAL A 300 1.15 -6.89 -9.52
N VAL A 301 1.85 -7.54 -10.45
CA VAL A 301 1.28 -8.34 -11.54
C VAL A 301 2.13 -9.60 -11.69
N SER A 302 1.55 -10.77 -11.41
CA SER A 302 2.24 -12.05 -11.53
C SER A 302 2.14 -12.66 -12.93
N ASP A 303 3.28 -13.17 -13.41
CA ASP A 303 3.40 -14.03 -14.60
C ASP A 303 2.78 -15.42 -14.41
N ARG A 304 2.23 -15.71 -13.21
CA ARG A 304 1.57 -16.97 -12.83
C ARG A 304 2.47 -18.20 -12.87
N ASP A 305 3.69 -18.09 -12.33
CA ASP A 305 4.50 -19.26 -11.97
C ASP A 305 3.91 -19.93 -10.71
N ILE A 306 2.75 -20.58 -10.89
CA ILE A 306 1.93 -21.16 -9.82
C ILE A 306 2.59 -22.47 -9.35
N VAL A 307 3.04 -22.46 -8.09
CA VAL A 307 3.63 -23.62 -7.43
C VAL A 307 2.54 -24.63 -7.06
N PHE A 308 1.45 -24.14 -6.47
CA PHE A 308 0.27 -24.90 -6.07
C PHE A 308 -0.94 -23.98 -5.84
N ALA A 309 -2.14 -24.55 -5.73
CA ALA A 309 -3.37 -23.80 -5.51
C ALA A 309 -4.43 -24.60 -4.72
N ALA A 310 -5.44 -23.92 -4.20
CA ALA A 310 -6.61 -24.49 -3.56
C ALA A 310 -7.87 -23.96 -4.25
N VAL A 311 -8.70 -24.87 -4.76
CA VAL A 311 -9.99 -24.55 -5.38
C VAL A 311 -11.06 -24.54 -4.30
N VAL A 312 -11.84 -23.46 -4.21
CA VAL A 312 -13.01 -23.43 -3.33
C VAL A 312 -14.14 -24.17 -4.03
N SER A 313 -14.63 -25.24 -3.41
CA SER A 313 -15.85 -25.91 -3.86
C SER A 313 -17.06 -25.07 -3.46
N ALA A 314 -17.96 -24.81 -4.41
CA ALA A 314 -19.31 -24.35 -4.07
C ALA A 314 -20.12 -25.51 -3.47
N GLU A 315 -20.76 -25.28 -2.32
CA GLU A 315 -21.75 -26.19 -1.70
C GLU A 315 -23.16 -26.03 -2.30
#